data_AF-A0A444V041-F1
#
_entry.id   AF-A0A444V041-F1
#
_cell.length_a   1.000
_cell.length_b   1.000
_cell.length_c   1.000
_cell.angle_alpha   90.00
_cell.angle_beta   90.00
_cell.angle_gamma   90.00
#
_symmetry.space_group_name_H-M   'P 1'
#
loop_
_entity.id
_entity.type
_entity.pdbx_description
1 polymer ?
#
loop_
_entity_poly.entity_id
_entity_poly.type
_entity_poly.pdbx_seq_one_letter_code
_entity_poly.pdbx_strand_id
1 'polypeptide(L)'
;MAAELTRGWSDEQLKSDDLAKKDIIKFLQDHGADSFLAEHKLMGNIKNVSKTAKKEQLIAAYSNLFESKRFKGTDPLEKVTEQVKAVKIEEKESKPEEVVDEGPPKYTKYVLKKGDKENFPKKGEAVGCWYVGTLEDGTVFDSNVTTCKLLNTG
;
A
#
# COMPACT_ATOMS: atom_id res chain seq x y z
N MET A 1 -4.77 6.90 1.40
CA MET A 1 -3.58 6.05 1.18
C MET A 1 -3.98 4.61 1.44
N ALA A 2 -4.01 3.76 0.41
CA ALA A 2 -4.20 2.33 0.62
C ALA A 2 -2.91 1.78 1.22
N ALA A 3 -2.94 1.45 2.51
CA ALA A 3 -1.85 0.79 3.18
C ALA A 3 -1.48 -0.44 2.36
N GLU A 4 -0.20 -0.57 2.00
CA GLU A 4 0.25 -1.75 1.31
C GLU A 4 0.15 -2.94 2.24
N LEU A 5 -0.88 -3.72 1.97
CA LEU A 5 -1.11 -4.94 2.68
C LEU A 5 -0.04 -5.91 2.24
N THR A 6 0.84 -6.24 3.17
CA THR A 6 1.78 -7.33 3.00
C THR A 6 1.02 -8.64 3.21
N ARG A 7 1.28 -9.62 2.35
CA ARG A 7 0.61 -10.93 2.38
C ARG A 7 1.05 -11.67 3.65
N GLY A 8 0.30 -11.49 4.74
CA GLY A 8 0.65 -12.00 6.08
C GLY A 8 0.58 -13.53 6.21
N TRP A 9 -0.15 -14.20 5.33
CA TRP A 9 -0.25 -15.66 5.27
C TRP A 9 -0.04 -16.18 3.85
N SER A 10 0.76 -17.24 3.70
CA SER A 10 0.88 -17.97 2.44
C SER A 10 -0.35 -18.86 2.19
N ASP A 11 -0.58 -19.26 0.93
CA ASP A 11 -1.67 -20.18 0.55
C ASP A 11 -1.62 -21.50 1.34
N GLU A 12 -0.43 -21.92 1.77
CA GLU A 12 -0.19 -23.10 2.60
C GLU A 12 -0.63 -22.88 4.05
N GLN A 13 -0.35 -21.70 4.62
CA GLN A 13 -0.81 -21.35 5.97
C GLN A 13 -2.33 -21.20 6.01
N LEU A 14 -2.95 -20.60 5.00
CA LEU A 14 -4.41 -20.47 4.94
C LEU A 14 -5.12 -21.83 4.80
N LYS A 15 -4.43 -22.83 4.25
CA LYS A 15 -4.90 -24.23 4.22
C LYS A 15 -4.70 -24.94 5.56
N SER A 16 -3.74 -24.53 6.39
CA SER A 16 -3.47 -25.18 7.69
C SER A 16 -4.65 -24.98 8.65
N ASP A 17 -4.98 -26.00 9.45
CA ASP A 17 -6.10 -25.94 10.41
C ASP A 17 -5.85 -25.04 11.61
N ASP A 18 -4.60 -24.61 11.81
CA ASP A 18 -4.20 -23.67 12.86
C ASP A 18 -4.82 -22.28 12.69
N LEU A 19 -5.14 -21.88 11.45
CA LEU A 19 -5.78 -20.59 11.19
C LEU A 19 -7.31 -20.69 11.27
N ALA A 20 -7.86 -19.99 12.27
CA ALA A 20 -9.30 -19.91 12.45
C ALA A 20 -9.96 -19.14 11.30
N LYS A 21 -11.06 -19.68 10.76
CA LYS A 21 -11.85 -19.03 9.70
C LYS A 21 -12.23 -17.59 10.05
N LYS A 22 -12.47 -17.33 11.35
CA LYS A 22 -12.85 -16.01 11.87
C LYS A 22 -11.77 -14.96 11.66
N ASP A 23 -10.50 -15.33 11.81
CA ASP A 23 -9.37 -14.40 11.68
C ASP A 23 -9.14 -14.05 10.20
N ILE A 24 -9.29 -15.03 9.31
CA ILE A 24 -9.23 -14.80 7.85
C ILE A 24 -10.36 -13.86 7.42
N ILE A 25 -11.59 -14.11 7.89
CA ILE A 25 -12.73 -13.23 7.59
C ILE A 25 -12.50 -11.82 8.14
N LYS A 26 -12.01 -11.69 9.38
CA LYS A 26 -11.70 -10.41 9.99
C LYS A 26 -10.67 -9.64 9.16
N PHE A 27 -9.58 -10.30 8.76
CA PHE A 27 -8.56 -9.71 7.90
C PHE A 27 -9.14 -9.24 6.57
N LEU A 28 -9.94 -10.08 5.90
CA LEU A 28 -10.59 -9.70 4.63
C LEU A 28 -11.51 -8.50 4.82
N GLN A 29 -12.26 -8.41 5.92
CA GLN A 29 -13.15 -7.28 6.21
C GLN A 29 -12.41 -5.99 6.60
N ASP A 30 -11.30 -6.10 7.33
CA ASP A 30 -10.47 -4.95 7.71
C ASP A 30 -9.76 -4.32 6.50
N HIS A 31 -9.47 -5.13 5.48
CA HIS A 31 -8.54 -4.78 4.41
C HIS A 31 -9.11 -4.83 3.00
N GLY A 32 -10.25 -5.49 2.78
CA GLY A 32 -10.95 -5.55 1.50
C GLY A 32 -11.87 -4.35 1.30
N ALA A 33 -12.04 -3.94 0.05
CA ALA A 33 -13.06 -2.97 -0.33
C ALA A 33 -14.47 -3.55 -0.11
N ASP A 34 -15.44 -2.68 0.19
CA ASP A 34 -16.83 -3.10 0.45
C ASP A 34 -17.45 -3.81 -0.76
N SER A 35 -17.10 -3.37 -1.98
CA SER A 35 -17.51 -4.02 -3.23
C SER A 35 -17.02 -5.47 -3.32
N PHE A 36 -15.76 -5.71 -2.94
CA PHE A 36 -15.14 -7.04 -2.97
C PHE A 36 -15.76 -7.98 -1.93
N LEU A 37 -16.04 -7.46 -0.73
CA LEU A 37 -16.68 -8.21 0.34
C LEU A 37 -18.12 -8.60 -0.02
N ALA A 38 -18.84 -7.74 -0.75
CA ALA A 38 -20.18 -8.03 -1.23
C ALA A 38 -20.19 -9.17 -2.26
N GLU A 39 -19.28 -9.14 -3.24
CA GLU A 39 -19.15 -10.18 -4.28
C GLU A 39 -18.86 -11.56 -3.68
N HIS A 40 -17.96 -11.63 -2.69
CA HIS A 40 -17.59 -12.86 -2.02
C HIS A 40 -18.51 -13.24 -0.84
N LYS A 41 -19.60 -12.50 -0.59
CA LYS A 41 -20.52 -12.67 0.56
C LYS A 41 -19.80 -12.68 1.92
N LEU A 42 -18.71 -11.95 1.99
CA LEU A 42 -17.92 -11.73 3.20
C LEU A 42 -18.37 -10.49 3.97
N MET A 43 -19.34 -9.74 3.43
CA MET A 43 -19.96 -8.59 4.09
C MET A 43 -20.96 -9.06 5.16
N GLY A 44 -20.69 -8.73 6.43
CA GLY A 44 -21.60 -9.05 7.55
C GLY A 44 -20.88 -9.52 8.81
N ASN A 45 -21.65 -10.01 9.77
CA ASN A 45 -21.07 -10.43 11.05
C ASN A 45 -20.21 -11.70 10.89
N ILE A 46 -18.96 -11.66 11.38
CA ILE A 46 -17.98 -12.76 11.32
C ILE A 46 -18.59 -14.11 11.77
N LYS A 47 -19.47 -14.10 12.78
CA LYS A 47 -20.13 -15.32 13.26
C LYS A 47 -21.07 -15.96 12.23
N ASN A 48 -21.73 -15.15 11.39
CA ASN A 48 -22.61 -15.64 10.34
C ASN A 48 -21.80 -16.03 9.10
N VAL A 49 -20.84 -15.18 8.71
CA VAL A 49 -19.94 -15.44 7.57
C VAL A 49 -19.14 -16.73 7.81
N SER A 50 -18.64 -16.99 9.01
CA SER A 50 -17.91 -18.23 9.31
C SER A 50 -18.75 -19.52 9.23
N LYS A 51 -20.08 -19.41 9.26
CA LYS A 51 -21.01 -20.54 9.08
C LYS A 51 -21.32 -20.79 7.60
N THR A 52 -21.31 -19.75 6.77
CA THR A 52 -21.65 -19.83 5.35
C THR A 52 -20.43 -19.95 4.44
N ALA A 53 -19.29 -19.37 4.82
CA ALA A 53 -18.06 -19.36 4.04
C ALA A 53 -17.22 -20.62 4.29
N LYS A 54 -16.88 -21.31 3.19
CA LYS A 54 -15.94 -22.45 3.21
C LYS A 54 -14.50 -21.93 3.26
N LYS A 55 -13.61 -22.73 3.84
CA LYS A 55 -12.19 -22.36 3.98
C LYS A 55 -11.51 -22.12 2.62
N GLU A 56 -11.82 -22.96 1.64
CA GLU A 56 -11.38 -22.79 0.25
C GLU A 56 -11.84 -21.48 -0.38
N GLN A 57 -13.08 -21.04 -0.09
CA GLN A 57 -13.58 -19.76 -0.57
C GLN A 57 -12.87 -18.57 0.07
N LEU A 58 -12.49 -18.68 1.35
CA LEU A 58 -11.71 -17.67 2.04
C LEU A 58 -10.28 -17.57 1.47
N ILE A 59 -9.66 -18.71 1.14
CA ILE A 59 -8.34 -18.75 0.49
C ILE A 59 -8.41 -18.09 -0.89
N ALA A 60 -9.39 -18.48 -1.71
CA ALA A 60 -9.56 -17.90 -3.05
C ALA A 60 -9.84 -16.39 -2.99
N ALA A 61 -10.71 -15.95 -2.07
CA ALA A 61 -10.97 -14.53 -1.85
C ALA A 61 -9.70 -13.79 -1.38
N TYR A 62 -8.91 -14.38 -0.50
CA TYR A 62 -7.64 -13.80 -0.07
C TYR A 62 -6.69 -13.61 -1.26
N SER A 63 -6.44 -14.65 -2.05
CA SER A 63 -5.54 -14.53 -3.20
C SER A 63 -6.06 -13.53 -4.25
N ASN A 64 -7.37 -13.53 -4.54
CA ASN A 64 -7.99 -12.54 -5.42
C ASN A 64 -7.90 -11.11 -4.87
N LEU A 65 -7.97 -10.90 -3.56
CA LEU A 65 -7.84 -9.57 -2.96
C LEU A 65 -6.46 -8.95 -3.27
N PHE A 66 -5.39 -9.75 -3.17
CA PHE A 66 -4.03 -9.29 -3.49
C PHE A 66 -3.78 -9.18 -4.99
N GLU A 67 -4.36 -10.08 -5.79
CA GLU A 67 -4.23 -10.06 -7.25
C GLU A 67 -4.96 -8.87 -7.88
N SER A 68 -6.20 -8.62 -7.45
CA SER A 68 -7.01 -7.49 -7.90
C SER A 68 -6.64 -6.16 -7.22
N LYS A 69 -5.84 -6.21 -6.16
CA LYS A 69 -5.47 -5.07 -5.30
C LYS A 69 -6.67 -4.23 -4.83
N ARG A 70 -7.84 -4.86 -4.66
CA ARG A 70 -9.10 -4.21 -4.25
C ARG A 70 -9.16 -4.00 -2.74
N PHE A 71 -8.13 -3.32 -2.23
CA PHE A 71 -8.01 -3.03 -0.82
C PHE A 71 -8.96 -1.91 -0.39
N LYS A 72 -9.32 -1.88 0.89
CA LYS A 72 -10.16 -0.87 1.51
C LYS A 72 -9.58 0.53 1.23
N GLY A 73 -10.38 1.41 0.64
CA GLY A 73 -9.95 2.75 0.23
C GLY A 73 -9.41 2.86 -1.20
N THR A 74 -9.49 1.77 -1.99
CA THR A 74 -9.38 1.82 -3.47
C THR A 74 -10.73 1.93 -4.16
N ASP A 75 -11.83 2.05 -3.38
CA ASP A 75 -13.11 2.49 -3.93
C ASP A 75 -12.89 3.76 -4.75
N PRO A 76 -13.24 3.74 -6.05
CA PRO A 76 -12.95 4.86 -6.93
C PRO A 76 -13.57 6.11 -6.35
N LEU A 77 -12.72 7.07 -6.00
CA LEU A 77 -13.09 8.48 -5.85
C LEU A 77 -13.51 9.07 -7.22
N GLU A 78 -14.11 8.28 -8.11
CA GLU A 78 -14.59 8.71 -9.42
C GLU A 78 -15.95 9.40 -9.34
N LYS A 79 -16.52 9.60 -8.14
CA LYS A 79 -17.70 10.46 -7.95
C LYS A 79 -17.42 11.84 -7.34
N VAL A 80 -16.16 12.23 -7.13
CA VAL A 80 -15.83 13.57 -6.57
C VAL A 80 -14.92 14.42 -7.47
N THR A 81 -14.40 13.89 -8.58
CA THR A 81 -13.43 14.63 -9.41
C THR A 81 -14.02 15.44 -10.58
N GLU A 82 -15.34 15.52 -10.74
CA GLU A 82 -15.95 16.28 -11.86
C GLU A 82 -16.30 17.75 -11.55
N GLN A 83 -16.08 18.27 -10.32
CA GLN A 83 -16.53 19.64 -9.96
C GLN A 83 -15.51 20.59 -9.31
N VAL A 84 -14.20 20.33 -9.35
CA VAL A 84 -13.21 21.32 -8.87
C VAL A 84 -12.11 21.58 -9.90
N LYS A 85 -12.54 21.97 -11.10
CA LYS A 85 -11.75 22.85 -11.99
C LYS A 85 -12.21 24.28 -11.69
N ALA A 86 -11.27 25.17 -11.37
CA ALA A 86 -11.43 26.54 -10.82
C ALA A 86 -11.59 26.53 -9.29
N VAL A 87 -10.67 27.04 -8.47
CA VAL A 87 -10.14 28.41 -8.41
C VAL A 87 -8.77 28.38 -7.69
N LYS A 88 -7.70 28.78 -8.39
CA LYS A 88 -6.82 29.95 -8.13
C LYS A 88 -6.13 30.03 -6.75
N ILE A 89 -4.81 29.87 -6.83
CA ILE A 89 -3.72 30.19 -5.90
C ILE A 89 -3.89 31.59 -5.28
N GLU A 90 -3.71 31.76 -3.96
CA GLU A 90 -2.99 32.89 -3.33
C GLU A 90 -2.39 32.47 -1.96
N GLU A 91 -1.20 33.02 -1.69
CA GLU A 91 -0.26 32.75 -0.60
C GLU A 91 -0.34 33.86 0.46
N LYS A 92 -0.34 33.53 1.77
CA LYS A 92 0.39 34.31 2.80
C LYS A 92 0.42 33.67 4.20
N GLU A 93 1.57 33.85 4.83
CA GLU A 93 2.05 33.37 6.12
C GLU A 93 1.29 33.89 7.36
N SER A 94 1.27 33.09 8.44
CA SER A 94 1.63 33.54 9.81
C SER A 94 1.64 32.36 10.80
N LYS A 95 2.78 32.14 11.47
CA LYS A 95 2.98 31.23 12.61
C LYS A 95 2.28 31.79 13.87
N PRO A 96 1.66 30.93 14.70
CA PRO A 96 2.25 30.60 15.99
C PRO A 96 2.42 29.08 16.16
N GLU A 97 3.35 28.73 17.02
CA GLU A 97 3.74 27.38 17.42
C GLU A 97 2.54 26.58 17.95
N GLU A 98 2.02 25.71 17.10
CA GLU A 98 1.10 24.63 17.44
C GLU A 98 1.70 23.37 16.81
N VAL A 99 1.68 22.25 17.53
CA VAL A 99 2.17 20.96 17.05
C VAL A 99 1.33 20.60 15.82
N VAL A 100 1.81 20.97 14.63
CA VAL A 100 1.25 20.51 13.37
C VAL A 100 1.45 19.00 13.42
N ASP A 101 0.35 18.29 13.68
CA ASP A 101 0.18 16.91 13.26
C ASP A 101 0.40 16.94 11.74
N GLU A 102 1.67 16.90 11.33
CA GLU A 102 2.07 16.76 9.95
C GLU A 102 1.49 15.41 9.56
N GLY A 103 0.34 15.49 8.90
CA GLY A 103 -0.36 14.32 8.39
C GLY A 103 0.61 13.40 7.65
N PRO A 104 0.18 12.16 7.36
CA PRO A 104 1.04 11.07 6.94
C PRO A 104 2.12 11.51 5.93
N PRO A 105 3.37 11.03 6.07
CA PRO A 105 4.48 11.48 5.23
C PRO A 105 4.09 11.56 3.76
N LYS A 106 4.39 12.68 3.11
CA LYS A 106 4.06 12.93 1.69
C LYS A 106 4.85 12.06 0.70
N TYR A 107 5.54 11.04 1.20
CA TYR A 107 6.35 10.12 0.41
C TYR A 107 6.09 8.68 0.86
N THR A 108 6.25 7.74 -0.07
CA THR A 108 6.24 6.31 0.22
C THR A 108 7.64 5.77 -0.03
N LYS A 109 8.13 4.91 0.86
CA LYS A 109 9.46 4.28 0.76
C LYS A 109 9.32 2.77 0.79
N TYR A 110 9.94 2.13 -0.19
CA TYR A 110 10.00 0.69 -0.35
C TYR A 110 11.41 0.18 -0.15
N VAL A 111 11.58 -0.81 0.72
CA VAL A 111 12.88 -1.47 0.90
C VAL A 111 12.90 -2.75 0.06
N LEU A 112 13.47 -2.67 -1.14
CA LEU A 112 13.57 -3.80 -2.08
C LEU A 112 14.50 -4.90 -1.55
N LYS A 113 15.63 -4.51 -0.95
CA LYS A 113 16.61 -5.40 -0.34
C LYS A 113 16.91 -4.93 1.07
N LYS A 114 16.79 -5.82 2.05
CA LYS A 114 17.12 -5.53 3.45
C LYS A 114 18.62 -5.29 3.57
N GLY A 115 19.01 -4.20 4.23
CA GLY A 115 20.39 -3.93 4.64
C GLY A 115 20.79 -4.76 5.86
N ASP A 116 21.89 -4.34 6.51
CA ASP A 116 22.43 -4.99 7.72
C ASP A 116 21.51 -4.87 8.95
N LYS A 117 20.59 -3.90 8.97
CA LYS A 117 19.70 -3.56 10.10
C LYS A 117 20.43 -3.19 11.40
N GLU A 118 21.71 -2.90 11.33
CA GLU A 118 22.52 -2.52 12.49
C GLU A 118 23.10 -1.12 12.31
N ASN A 119 23.51 -0.76 11.10
CA ASN A 119 24.10 0.55 10.82
C ASN A 119 23.05 1.49 10.24
N PHE A 120 22.55 2.38 11.09
CA PHE A 120 21.63 3.45 10.67
C PHE A 120 22.35 4.80 10.65
N PRO A 121 22.17 5.62 9.60
CA PRO A 121 22.74 6.96 9.53
C PRO A 121 22.33 7.81 10.73
N LYS A 122 23.30 8.46 11.37
CA LYS A 122 23.05 9.39 12.49
C LYS A 122 23.05 10.84 12.01
N LYS A 123 22.37 11.71 12.77
CA LYS A 123 22.36 13.15 12.50
C LYS A 123 23.80 13.69 12.55
N GLY A 124 24.23 14.34 11.47
CA GLY A 124 25.58 14.91 11.33
C GLY A 124 26.61 13.95 10.73
N GLU A 125 26.24 12.70 10.45
CA GLU A 125 27.12 11.72 9.80
C GLU A 125 27.08 11.88 8.28
N ALA A 126 28.24 11.76 7.63
CA ALA A 126 28.33 11.75 6.17
C ALA A 126 27.97 10.35 5.64
N VAL A 127 27.12 10.29 4.62
CA VAL A 127 26.72 9.04 3.96
C VAL A 127 27.04 9.09 2.48
N GLY A 128 27.45 7.95 1.92
CA GLY A 128 27.59 7.76 0.48
C GLY A 128 26.50 6.82 -0.02
N CYS A 129 25.69 7.26 -0.99
CA CYS A 129 24.67 6.43 -1.60
C CYS A 129 24.54 6.71 -3.10
N TRP A 130 24.12 5.69 -3.84
CA TRP A 130 23.75 5.82 -5.25
C TRP A 130 22.26 6.14 -5.36
N TYR A 131 21.88 7.05 -6.25
CA TYR A 131 20.50 7.44 -6.48
C TYR A 131 20.21 7.75 -7.96
N VAL A 132 18.95 7.54 -8.32
CA VAL A 132 18.36 7.93 -9.62
C VAL A 132 17.00 8.51 -9.32
N GLY A 133 16.77 9.76 -9.74
CA GLY A 133 15.49 10.45 -9.65
C GLY A 133 14.77 10.44 -10.99
N THR A 134 13.57 9.88 -11.02
CA THR A 134 12.71 9.80 -12.21
C THR A 134 11.35 10.42 -11.96
N LEU A 135 10.78 11.06 -12.98
CA LEU A 135 9.37 11.47 -13.01
C LEU A 135 8.47 10.27 -13.33
N GLU A 136 7.14 10.45 -13.25
CA GLU A 136 6.15 9.38 -13.49
C GLU A 136 6.19 8.83 -14.93
N ASP A 137 6.64 9.63 -15.89
CA ASP A 137 6.82 9.24 -17.29
C ASP A 137 8.14 8.51 -17.56
N GLY A 138 8.97 8.29 -16.52
CA GLY A 138 10.29 7.66 -16.61
C GLY A 138 11.42 8.63 -16.96
N THR A 139 11.15 9.92 -17.16
CA THR A 139 12.18 10.92 -17.43
C THR A 139 13.09 11.09 -16.21
N VAL A 140 14.39 10.88 -16.40
CA VAL A 140 15.41 11.08 -15.35
C VAL A 140 15.63 12.58 -15.16
N PHE A 141 15.42 13.09 -13.95
CA PHE A 141 15.66 14.50 -13.62
C PHE A 141 16.98 14.72 -12.87
N ASP A 142 17.49 13.70 -12.17
CA ASP A 142 18.79 13.75 -11.49
C ASP A 142 19.35 12.34 -11.27
N SER A 143 20.67 12.18 -11.30
CA SER A 143 21.34 10.90 -10.97
C SER A 143 22.81 11.10 -10.66
N ASN A 144 23.30 10.41 -9.63
CA ASN A 144 24.73 10.31 -9.37
C ASN A 144 25.35 8.99 -9.86
N VAL A 145 24.56 8.12 -10.49
CA VAL A 145 25.05 6.88 -11.07
C VAL A 145 25.44 7.20 -12.51
N THR A 146 26.73 7.07 -12.83
CA THR A 146 27.17 7.12 -14.23
C THR A 146 26.47 5.98 -14.95
N THR A 147 25.47 6.30 -15.78
CA THR A 147 24.81 5.32 -16.62
C THR A 147 25.85 4.74 -17.56
N CYS A 148 26.42 3.60 -17.17
CA CYS A 148 27.15 2.77 -18.10
C CYS A 148 26.10 2.24 -19.07
N LYS A 149 25.89 2.97 -20.18
CA LYS A 149 25.20 2.48 -21.38
C LYS A 149 26.04 1.35 -21.99
N LEU A 150 26.05 0.20 -21.33
CA LEU A 150 26.53 -1.09 -21.80
C LEU A 150 25.62 -2.08 -21.06
N LEU A 151 24.48 -2.52 -21.59
CA LEU A 151 24.37 -3.42 -22.73
C LEU A 151 22.92 -3.34 -23.24
N ASN A 152 22.71 -2.63 -24.35
CA ASN A 152 21.66 -2.96 -25.31
C ASN A 152 22.40 -3.35 -26.59
N THR A 153 22.94 -4.55 -26.60
CA THR A 153 23.27 -5.28 -27.83
C THR A 153 22.43 -6.53 -27.77
N GLY A 154 21.47 -6.62 -28.71
CA GLY A 154 20.70 -7.83 -28.97
C GLY A 154 21.52 -8.89 -29.66
#